data_AF-A0A2H5X0K4-F1
#
_entry.id   AF-A0A2H5X0K4-F1
#
_cell.length_a   1.000
_cell.length_b   1.000
_cell.length_c   1.000
_cell.angle_alpha   90.00
_cell.angle_beta   90.00
_cell.angle_gamma   90.00
#
_symmetry.space_group_name_H-M   'P 1'
#
loop_
_entity.id
_entity.type
_entity.pdbx_description
1 polymer ?
#
loop_
_entity_poly.entity_id
_entity_poly.type
_entity_poly.pdbx_seq_one_letter_code
_entity_poly.pdbx_strand_id
1 'polypeptide(L)'
;MVVAINRFPTDTEAEIELLGRLALAAGADRVAVSQSFARGAEGGIALAETVRDICRESTSHFQPLYPDNAPLTQKIETIAQQVYGASDVHYEAGVRSQLKQFEKWGFRHLPVCFAKTQFSLSHDPNLKGAPRDFTLPVVDAQLASGAGFIRVLCGEMMTMPGLPAEPAALRMDIDECGRITGMSW
;
A
#
# COMPACT_ATOMS: atom_id res chain seq x y z
N MET A 1 13.06 1.34 11.45
CA MET A 1 11.61 1.13 11.30
C MET A 1 10.92 1.32 12.65
N VAL A 2 9.93 2.21 12.72
CA VAL A 2 9.06 2.39 13.90
C VAL A 2 7.71 1.76 13.59
N VAL A 3 7.19 0.91 14.49
CA VAL A 3 5.80 0.45 14.41
C VAL A 3 4.92 1.34 15.29
N ALA A 4 3.89 1.94 14.70
CA ALA A 4 2.89 2.74 15.41
C ALA A 4 1.62 1.91 15.65
N ILE A 5 1.27 1.69 16.91
CA ILE A 5 0.03 1.00 17.30
C ILE A 5 -1.03 2.07 17.59
N ASN A 6 -2.04 2.17 16.74
CA ASN A 6 -3.19 3.05 17.00
C ASN A 6 -4.11 2.39 18.02
N ARG A 7 -4.26 3.00 19.20
CA ARG A 7 -5.08 2.44 20.28
C ARG A 7 -6.57 2.69 20.04
N PHE A 8 -7.36 1.64 20.20
CA PHE A 8 -8.82 1.67 20.21
C PHE A 8 -9.40 1.47 21.63
N PRO A 9 -10.66 1.90 21.88
CA PRO A 9 -11.29 1.76 23.20
C PRO A 9 -11.43 0.32 23.70
N THR A 10 -11.49 -0.65 22.79
CA THR A 10 -11.65 -2.07 23.11
C THR A 10 -10.33 -2.78 23.38
N ASP A 11 -9.19 -2.15 23.10
CA ASP A 11 -7.88 -2.78 23.24
C ASP A 11 -7.51 -2.95 24.72
N THR A 12 -7.09 -4.15 25.09
CA THR A 12 -6.53 -4.41 26.41
C THR A 12 -5.04 -4.07 26.46
N GLU A 13 -4.52 -3.71 27.64
CA GLU A 13 -3.08 -3.49 27.79
C GLU A 13 -2.26 -4.74 27.43
N ALA A 14 -2.76 -5.93 27.77
CA ALA A 14 -2.10 -7.19 27.48
C ALA A 14 -1.94 -7.43 25.96
N GLU A 15 -2.94 -7.06 25.14
CA GLU A 15 -2.85 -7.16 23.68
C GLU A 15 -1.85 -6.16 23.10
N ILE A 16 -1.84 -4.93 23.60
CA ILE A 16 -0.91 -3.88 23.17
C ILE A 16 0.54 -4.29 23.49
N GLU A 17 0.78 -4.78 24.71
CA GLU A 17 2.10 -5.26 25.13
C GLU A 17 2.56 -6.48 24.32
N LEU A 18 1.65 -7.42 24.05
CA LEU A 18 1.94 -8.58 23.20
C LEU A 18 2.31 -8.14 21.78
N LEU A 19 1.52 -7.26 21.17
CA LEU A 19 1.77 -6.75 19.82
C LEU A 19 3.11 -6.01 19.74
N GLY A 20 3.43 -5.20 20.75
CA GLY A 20 4.72 -4.51 20.82
C GLY A 20 5.90 -5.48 20.88
N ARG A 21 5.81 -6.53 21.71
CA ARG A 21 6.85 -7.57 21.77
C ARG A 21 6.98 -8.32 20.45
N LEU A 22 5.86 -8.67 19.81
CA LEU A 22 5.88 -9.35 18.51
C LEU A 22 6.50 -8.49 17.41
N ALA A 23 6.20 -7.19 17.38
CA ALA A 23 6.78 -6.26 16.42
C ALA A 23 8.31 -6.13 16.58
N LEU A 24 8.81 -6.03 17.82
CA LEU A 24 10.25 -6.02 18.08
C LEU A 24 10.92 -7.35 17.68
N ALA A 25 10.29 -8.48 18.02
CA ALA A 25 10.79 -9.80 17.62
C ALA A 25 10.80 -10.01 16.10
N ALA A 26 9.90 -9.34 15.38
CA ALA A 26 9.83 -9.35 13.91
C ALA A 26 10.82 -8.37 13.24
N GLY A 27 11.65 -7.65 14.01
CA GLY A 27 12.70 -6.77 13.49
C GLY A 27 12.34 -5.28 13.44
N ALA A 28 11.28 -4.83 14.12
CA ALA A 28 11.08 -3.41 14.36
C ALA A 28 12.16 -2.85 15.31
N ASP A 29 12.69 -1.67 15.01
CA ASP A 29 13.69 -1.02 15.89
C ASP A 29 13.05 -0.44 17.14
N ARG A 30 11.82 0.09 17.01
CA ARG A 30 11.02 0.64 18.10
C ARG A 30 9.53 0.44 17.82
N VAL A 31 8.74 0.48 18.90
CA VAL A 31 7.28 0.47 18.87
C VAL A 31 6.78 1.66 19.70
N ALA A 32 5.77 2.37 19.21
CA ALA A 32 5.10 3.42 19.95
C ALA A 32 3.58 3.28 19.84
N VAL A 33 2.89 3.47 20.95
CA VAL A 33 1.41 3.51 20.99
C VAL A 33 0.96 4.93 20.73
N SER A 34 0.03 5.11 19.79
CA SER A 34 -0.55 6.38 19.39
C SER A 34 -2.01 6.48 19.85
N GLN A 35 -2.35 7.60 20.47
CA GLN A 35 -3.71 7.95 20.88
C GLN A 35 -4.21 9.22 20.17
N SER A 36 -3.60 9.59 19.04
CA SER A 36 -3.84 10.88 18.40
C SER A 36 -5.28 11.10 17.94
N PHE A 37 -6.02 10.03 17.64
CA PHE A 37 -7.45 10.13 17.32
C PHE A 37 -8.27 10.67 18.50
N ALA A 38 -8.01 10.18 19.71
CA ALA A 38 -8.77 10.56 20.91
C ALA A 38 -8.21 11.80 21.63
N ARG A 39 -6.90 12.06 21.50
CA ARG A 39 -6.19 13.12 22.26
C ARG A 39 -5.49 14.16 21.39
N GLY A 40 -5.72 14.15 20.08
CA GLY A 40 -5.06 15.06 19.14
C GLY A 40 -3.53 14.95 19.22
N ALA A 41 -2.84 16.08 19.12
CA ALA A 41 -1.37 16.11 19.09
C ALA A 41 -0.71 15.51 20.34
N GLU A 42 -1.32 15.67 21.52
CA GLU A 42 -0.79 15.14 22.79
C GLU A 42 -0.66 13.61 22.75
N GLY A 43 -1.65 12.94 22.14
CA GLY A 43 -1.66 11.48 21.96
C GLY A 43 -0.59 10.95 20.99
N GLY A 44 0.11 11.83 20.28
CA GLY A 44 1.13 11.49 19.29
C GLY A 44 2.57 11.81 19.71
N ILE A 45 2.77 12.45 20.87
CA ILE A 45 4.11 12.91 21.31
C ILE A 45 5.09 11.75 21.40
N ALA A 46 4.70 10.64 22.04
CA ALA A 46 5.56 9.47 22.21
C ALA A 46 6.02 8.88 20.85
N LEU A 47 5.11 8.80 19.87
CA LEU A 47 5.46 8.36 18.51
C LEU A 47 6.43 9.35 17.84
N ALA A 48 6.17 10.65 17.96
CA ALA A 48 7.01 11.69 17.37
C ALA A 48 8.44 11.68 17.96
N GLU A 49 8.57 11.52 19.27
CA GLU A 49 9.87 11.39 19.94
C GLU A 49 10.60 10.12 19.51
N THR A 50 9.88 8.99 19.42
CA THR A 50 10.46 7.72 18.95
C THR A 50 11.00 7.84 17.51
N VAL A 51 10.27 8.52 16.63
CA VAL A 51 10.71 8.77 15.25
C VAL A 51 11.93 9.70 15.23
N ARG A 52 11.91 10.80 16.01
CA ARG A 52 13.03 11.74 16.14
C ARG A 52 14.31 11.00 16.57
N ASP A 53 14.20 10.12 17.56
CA ASP A 53 15.33 9.44 18.15
C ASP A 53 15.91 8.40 17.18
N ILE A 54 15.06 7.61 16.49
CA ILE A 54 15.53 6.72 15.41
C ILE A 54 16.24 7.49 14.29
N CYS A 55 15.71 8.64 13.88
CA CYS A 55 16.34 9.46 12.85
C CYS A 55 17.72 10.00 13.26
N ARG A 56 18.00 10.12 14.57
CA ARG A 56 19.30 10.57 15.11
C ARG A 56 20.26 9.41 15.33
N GLU A 57 19.75 8.26 15.78
CA GLU A 57 20.54 7.11 16.20
C GLU A 57 20.88 6.16 15.04
N SER A 58 20.04 6.10 14.01
CA SER A 58 20.12 5.10 12.95
C SER A 58 20.50 5.73 11.60
N THR A 59 21.33 5.02 10.84
CA THR A 59 21.65 5.39 9.44
C THR A 59 20.79 4.55 8.49
N SER A 60 20.10 5.20 7.56
CA SER A 60 19.38 4.51 6.49
C SER A 60 20.35 4.06 5.40
N HIS A 61 20.24 2.80 4.97
CA HIS A 61 20.93 2.24 3.81
C HIS A 61 19.97 2.09 2.62
N PHE A 62 19.13 3.11 2.41
CA PHE A 62 18.12 3.09 1.35
C PHE A 62 18.74 2.81 -0.02
N GLN A 63 18.16 1.84 -0.72
CA GLN A 63 18.40 1.57 -2.13
C GLN A 63 17.06 1.19 -2.78
N PRO A 64 16.82 1.58 -4.05
CA PRO A 64 15.68 1.09 -4.81
C PRO A 64 15.70 -0.44 -4.90
N LEU A 65 14.50 -1.06 -4.90
CA LEU A 65 14.36 -2.52 -4.92
C LEU A 65 14.95 -3.17 -6.19
N TYR A 66 14.99 -2.42 -7.29
CA TYR A 66 15.57 -2.85 -8.56
C TYR A 66 16.28 -1.67 -9.23
N PRO A 67 17.24 -1.91 -10.13
CA PRO A 67 17.85 -0.85 -10.92
C PRO A 67 16.88 -0.33 -12.00
N ASP A 68 16.95 0.97 -12.30
CA ASP A 68 16.05 1.62 -13.27
C ASP A 68 16.06 0.94 -14.64
N ASN A 69 17.23 0.46 -15.10
CA ASN A 69 17.35 -0.20 -16.40
C ASN A 69 17.15 -1.73 -16.35
N ALA A 70 16.59 -2.30 -15.27
CA ALA A 70 16.16 -3.71 -15.30
C ALA A 70 15.09 -3.94 -16.40
N PRO A 71 15.04 -5.12 -17.04
CA PRO A 71 13.91 -5.52 -17.88
C PRO A 71 12.59 -5.36 -17.13
N LEU A 72 11.53 -4.96 -17.82
CA LEU A 72 10.24 -4.67 -17.19
C LEU A 72 9.64 -5.91 -16.52
N THR A 73 9.81 -7.10 -17.11
CA THR A 73 9.39 -8.36 -16.48
C THR A 73 10.16 -8.61 -15.18
N GLN A 74 11.46 -8.34 -15.15
CA GLN A 74 12.27 -8.50 -13.94
C GLN A 74 11.82 -7.53 -12.83
N LYS A 75 11.44 -6.29 -13.17
CA LYS A 75 10.89 -5.33 -12.19
C LYS A 75 9.59 -5.86 -11.56
N ILE A 76 8.70 -6.41 -12.39
CA ILE A 76 7.43 -7.02 -11.96
C ILE A 76 7.71 -8.22 -11.04
N GLU A 77 8.55 -9.15 -11.48
CA GLU A 77 8.92 -10.36 -10.74
C GLU A 77 9.60 -10.02 -9.41
N THR A 78 10.48 -8.99 -9.39
CA THR A 78 11.16 -8.53 -8.17
C THR A 78 10.16 -8.05 -7.12
N ILE A 79 9.19 -7.21 -7.49
CA ILE A 79 8.16 -6.76 -6.54
C ILE A 79 7.29 -7.94 -6.10
N ALA A 80 6.84 -8.77 -7.04
CA ALA A 80 5.97 -9.91 -6.74
C ALA A 80 6.61 -10.85 -5.71
N GLN A 81 7.88 -11.17 -5.87
CA GLN A 81 8.59 -12.11 -5.00
C GLN A 81 9.07 -11.46 -3.69
N GLN A 82 9.70 -10.28 -3.75
CA GLN A 82 10.35 -9.69 -2.57
C GLN A 82 9.40 -8.89 -1.68
N VAL A 83 8.34 -8.30 -2.26
CA VAL A 83 7.38 -7.48 -1.50
C VAL A 83 6.11 -8.26 -1.19
N TYR A 84 5.54 -8.97 -2.17
CA TYR A 84 4.27 -9.69 -1.97
C TYR A 84 4.45 -11.12 -1.49
N GLY A 85 5.63 -11.72 -1.66
CA GLY A 85 5.88 -13.12 -1.30
C GLY A 85 5.25 -14.12 -2.28
N ALA A 86 4.99 -13.70 -3.53
CA ALA A 86 4.50 -14.58 -4.58
C ALA A 86 5.60 -15.56 -5.00
N SER A 87 5.23 -16.81 -5.28
CA SER A 87 6.19 -17.82 -5.76
C SER A 87 6.51 -17.66 -7.24
N ASP A 88 5.54 -17.18 -8.02
CA ASP A 88 5.69 -16.98 -9.46
C ASP A 88 4.78 -15.85 -9.97
N VAL A 89 5.02 -15.42 -11.22
CA VAL A 89 4.21 -14.43 -11.93
C VAL A 89 3.68 -15.04 -13.23
N HIS A 90 2.36 -15.13 -13.33
CA HIS A 90 1.70 -15.60 -14.55
C HIS A 90 1.28 -14.40 -15.42
N TYR A 91 1.75 -14.36 -16.66
CA TYR A 91 1.39 -13.29 -17.60
C TYR A 91 0.32 -13.78 -18.56
N GLU A 92 -0.78 -13.04 -18.69
CA GLU A 92 -1.77 -13.30 -19.72
C GLU A 92 -1.24 -13.09 -21.14
N ALA A 93 -1.98 -13.63 -22.11
CA ALA A 93 -1.61 -13.61 -23.51
C ALA A 93 -1.37 -12.17 -23.99
N GLY A 94 -0.21 -11.93 -24.62
CA GLY A 94 0.14 -10.63 -25.18
C GLY A 94 0.86 -9.67 -24.23
N VAL A 95 0.71 -9.81 -22.90
CA VAL A 95 1.33 -8.90 -21.92
C VAL A 95 2.86 -8.87 -22.05
N ARG A 96 3.51 -10.04 -22.16
CA ARG A 96 4.97 -10.09 -22.34
C ARG A 96 5.41 -9.40 -23.64
N SER A 97 4.63 -9.51 -24.72
CA SER A 97 4.92 -8.83 -25.99
C SER A 97 4.75 -7.32 -25.88
N GLN A 98 3.73 -6.87 -25.15
CA GLN A 98 3.47 -5.47 -24.89
C GLN A 98 4.57 -4.82 -24.04
N LEU A 99 5.03 -5.49 -22.98
CA LEU A 99 6.18 -5.04 -22.18
C LEU A 99 7.44 -4.92 -23.03
N LYS A 100 7.74 -5.92 -23.88
CA LYS A 100 8.85 -5.84 -24.84
C LYS A 100 8.70 -4.67 -25.81
N GLN A 101 7.47 -4.33 -26.21
CA GLN A 101 7.22 -3.18 -27.05
C GLN A 101 7.51 -1.86 -26.33
N PHE A 102 7.15 -1.73 -25.06
CA PHE A 102 7.48 -0.57 -24.24
C PHE A 102 9.01 -0.41 -24.09
N GLU A 103 9.74 -1.51 -23.91
CA GLU A 103 11.20 -1.48 -23.88
C GLU A 103 11.80 -0.99 -25.21
N LYS A 104 11.28 -1.46 -26.35
CA LYS A 104 11.70 -1.00 -27.68
C LYS A 104 11.43 0.49 -27.92
N TRP A 105 10.36 1.03 -27.33
CA TRP A 105 10.05 2.46 -27.37
C TRP A 105 10.91 3.30 -26.42
N GLY A 106 11.83 2.69 -25.67
CA GLY A 106 12.74 3.40 -24.76
C GLY A 106 12.21 3.55 -23.33
N PHE A 107 11.06 2.96 -22.99
CA PHE A 107 10.44 3.10 -21.67
C PHE A 107 10.92 2.08 -20.64
N ARG A 108 11.99 1.35 -20.93
CA ARG A 108 12.56 0.35 -20.01
C ARG A 108 12.95 0.95 -18.65
N HIS A 109 13.39 2.20 -18.63
CA HIS A 109 13.81 2.91 -17.42
C HIS A 109 12.65 3.22 -16.46
N LEU A 110 11.40 3.21 -16.93
CA LEU A 110 10.24 3.60 -16.12
C LEU A 110 9.98 2.60 -14.98
N PRO A 111 9.58 3.07 -13.78
CA PRO A 111 9.11 2.19 -12.71
C PRO A 111 7.79 1.50 -13.09
N VAL A 112 7.49 0.41 -12.38
CA VAL A 112 6.21 -0.29 -12.50
C VAL A 112 5.30 0.04 -11.31
N CYS A 113 4.02 0.20 -11.58
CA CYS A 113 2.99 0.51 -10.57
C CYS A 113 1.91 -0.57 -10.60
N PHE A 114 1.80 -1.33 -9.51
CA PHE A 114 0.87 -2.44 -9.42
C PHE A 114 -0.56 -1.98 -9.13
N ALA A 115 -1.48 -2.50 -9.92
CA ALA A 115 -2.91 -2.36 -9.83
C ALA A 115 -3.49 -3.71 -9.36
N LYS A 116 -3.65 -3.87 -8.05
CA LYS A 116 -4.17 -5.09 -7.41
C LYS A 116 -5.03 -4.73 -6.19
N THR A 117 -5.74 -5.73 -5.65
CA THR A 117 -6.47 -5.56 -4.39
C THR A 117 -5.55 -5.13 -3.24
N GLN A 118 -5.99 -4.13 -2.47
CA GLN A 118 -5.32 -3.66 -1.25
C GLN A 118 -5.60 -4.55 -0.02
N PHE A 119 -6.55 -5.49 -0.13
CA PHE A 119 -7.02 -6.29 1.00
C PHE A 119 -6.19 -7.55 1.31
N SER A 120 -5.17 -7.82 0.50
CA SER A 120 -4.25 -8.96 0.61
C SER A 120 -2.89 -8.57 0.04
N LEU A 121 -1.81 -9.26 0.42
CA LEU A 121 -0.54 -9.22 -0.33
C LEU A 121 -0.66 -9.90 -1.70
N SER A 122 -1.54 -10.90 -1.81
CA SER A 122 -1.82 -11.61 -3.07
C SER A 122 -2.76 -10.83 -4.00
N HIS A 123 -3.27 -11.48 -5.05
CA HIS A 123 -4.33 -10.96 -5.91
C HIS A 123 -5.75 -11.25 -5.38
N ASP A 124 -5.91 -12.20 -4.45
CA ASP A 124 -7.20 -12.58 -3.86
C ASP A 124 -7.46 -11.78 -2.56
N PRO A 125 -8.53 -10.97 -2.48
CA PRO A 125 -8.85 -10.19 -1.29
C PRO A 125 -9.15 -11.03 -0.04
N ASN A 126 -9.44 -12.33 -0.19
CA ASN A 126 -9.78 -13.22 0.94
C ASN A 126 -8.55 -13.80 1.64
N LEU A 127 -7.38 -13.82 0.99
CA LEU A 127 -6.15 -14.34 1.57
C LEU A 127 -5.54 -13.30 2.52
N LYS A 128 -5.78 -13.44 3.83
CA LYS A 128 -5.33 -12.50 4.87
C LYS A 128 -3.94 -12.86 5.44
N GLY A 129 -3.34 -11.89 6.13
CA GLY A 129 -2.03 -12.05 6.75
C GLY A 129 -0.89 -12.05 5.72
N ALA A 130 0.05 -12.99 5.86
CA ALA A 130 1.19 -13.17 4.97
C ALA A 130 1.04 -14.46 4.15
N PRO A 131 0.21 -14.47 3.07
CA PRO A 131 0.02 -15.66 2.24
C PRO A 131 1.33 -16.10 1.58
N ARG A 132 1.46 -17.40 1.34
CA ARG A 132 2.61 -18.03 0.65
C ARG A 132 2.10 -18.89 -0.50
N ASP A 133 3.01 -19.29 -1.38
CA ASP A 133 2.75 -20.28 -2.43
C ASP A 133 1.65 -19.87 -3.44
N PHE A 134 1.52 -18.56 -3.68
CA PHE A 134 0.58 -18.03 -4.67
C PHE A 134 1.31 -17.50 -5.90
N THR A 135 0.67 -17.66 -7.07
CA THR A 135 1.11 -17.06 -8.33
C THR A 135 0.38 -15.75 -8.54
N LEU A 136 1.10 -14.68 -8.86
CA LEU A 136 0.50 -13.38 -9.15
C LEU A 136 0.12 -13.31 -10.65
N PRO A 137 -1.17 -13.19 -11.01
CA PRO A 137 -1.56 -12.97 -12.39
C PRO A 137 -1.25 -11.54 -12.81
N VAL A 138 -0.78 -11.35 -14.03
CA VAL A 138 -0.66 -10.05 -14.70
C VAL A 138 -1.52 -10.11 -15.95
N VAL A 139 -2.66 -9.42 -15.87
CA VAL A 139 -3.73 -9.42 -16.86
C VAL A 139 -3.45 -8.43 -17.98
N ASP A 140 -2.91 -7.25 -17.65
CA ASP A 140 -2.61 -6.20 -18.62
C ASP A 140 -1.46 -5.30 -18.13
N ALA A 141 -0.80 -4.61 -19.05
CA ALA A 141 0.24 -3.63 -18.77
C ALA A 141 0.03 -2.35 -19.59
N GLN A 142 -0.13 -1.21 -18.91
CA GLN A 142 -0.50 0.05 -19.55
C GLN A 142 0.58 1.11 -19.35
N LEU A 143 1.01 1.73 -20.44
CA LEU A 143 2.02 2.79 -20.40
C LEU A 143 1.37 4.13 -20.00
N ALA A 144 1.71 4.66 -18.84
CA ALA A 144 1.34 6.00 -18.40
C ALA A 144 2.51 6.96 -18.65
N SER A 145 2.81 7.23 -19.93
CA SER A 145 4.01 7.98 -20.34
C SER A 145 4.09 9.39 -19.77
N GLY A 146 2.96 10.09 -19.63
CA GLY A 146 2.93 11.43 -19.02
C GLY A 146 3.26 11.43 -17.53
N ALA A 147 2.86 10.39 -16.79
CA ALA A 147 3.15 10.25 -15.37
C ALA A 147 4.49 9.54 -15.08
N GLY A 148 5.08 8.91 -16.11
CA GLY A 148 6.39 8.28 -16.01
C GLY A 148 6.39 6.92 -15.33
N PHE A 149 5.39 6.06 -15.57
CA PHE A 149 5.39 4.67 -15.08
C PHE A 149 4.60 3.71 -15.97
N ILE A 150 4.74 2.41 -15.72
CA ILE A 150 3.97 1.35 -16.36
C ILE A 150 3.01 0.74 -15.33
N ARG A 151 1.71 0.85 -15.58
CA ARG A 151 0.68 0.26 -14.74
C ARG A 151 0.55 -1.23 -15.03
N VAL A 152 0.65 -2.08 -14.01
CA VAL A 152 0.62 -3.54 -14.11
C VAL A 152 -0.65 -4.04 -13.42
N LEU A 153 -1.62 -4.53 -14.20
CA LEU A 153 -2.92 -4.94 -13.70
C LEU A 153 -2.89 -6.42 -13.29
N CYS A 154 -3.27 -6.72 -12.05
CA CYS A 154 -3.25 -8.09 -11.50
C CYS A 154 -4.64 -8.67 -11.21
N GLY A 155 -5.68 -8.11 -11.84
CA GLY A 155 -7.06 -8.51 -11.67
C GLY A 155 -8.00 -7.42 -12.16
N GLU A 156 -9.30 -7.64 -11.99
CA GLU A 156 -10.30 -6.62 -12.27
C GLU A 156 -10.17 -5.46 -11.27
N MET A 157 -9.99 -4.25 -11.80
CA MET A 157 -9.90 -3.03 -11.01
C MET A 157 -11.03 -2.10 -11.38
N MET A 158 -11.75 -1.63 -10.36
CA MET A 158 -12.75 -0.59 -10.52
C MET A 158 -12.05 0.75 -10.79
N THR A 159 -12.10 1.21 -12.04
CA THR A 159 -11.60 2.54 -12.44
C THR A 159 -12.64 3.64 -12.30
N MET A 160 -13.91 3.26 -12.17
CA MET A 160 -15.04 4.17 -12.02
C MET A 160 -15.99 3.61 -10.94
N PRO A 161 -15.89 4.07 -9.69
CA PRO A 161 -16.78 3.63 -8.64
C PRO A 161 -18.21 4.12 -8.94
N GLY A 162 -19.18 3.22 -8.80
CA GLY A 162 -20.60 3.57 -8.88
C GLY A 162 -21.12 4.20 -7.59
N LEU A 163 -22.32 4.77 -7.67
CA LEU A 163 -23.05 5.21 -6.47
C LEU A 163 -23.63 4.01 -5.72
N PRO A 164 -23.67 4.04 -4.38
CA PRO A 164 -24.40 3.03 -3.60
C PRO A 164 -25.92 3.18 -3.81
N ALA A 165 -26.69 2.18 -3.38
CA ALA A 165 -28.16 2.19 -3.48
C ALA A 165 -28.80 3.44 -2.84
N GLU A 166 -28.22 3.92 -1.73
CA GLU A 166 -28.59 5.20 -1.10
C GLU A 166 -27.39 6.16 -1.11
N PRO A 167 -27.27 7.02 -2.14
CA PRO A 167 -26.20 7.99 -2.23
C PRO A 167 -26.26 9.00 -1.07
N ALA A 168 -25.10 9.37 -0.53
CA ALA A 168 -25.01 10.44 0.48
C ALA A 168 -25.60 11.77 -0.02
N ALA A 169 -25.57 12.00 -1.34
CA ALA A 169 -26.16 13.16 -1.99
C ALA A 169 -27.65 13.37 -1.66
N LEU A 170 -28.41 12.31 -1.36
CA LEU A 170 -29.81 12.43 -0.95
C LEU A 170 -30.01 13.11 0.41
N ARG A 171 -28.94 13.21 1.20
CA ARG A 171 -28.93 13.82 2.55
C ARG A 171 -28.16 15.14 2.59
N MET A 172 -27.58 15.58 1.48
CA MET A 172 -26.79 16.82 1.41
C MET A 172 -27.71 18.02 1.18
N ASP A 173 -27.59 19.05 2.01
CA ASP A 173 -28.39 20.28 1.90
C ASP A 173 -27.65 21.48 2.50
N ILE A 174 -28.11 22.69 2.18
CA ILE A 174 -27.62 23.96 2.73
C ILE A 174 -28.78 24.78 3.31
N ASP A 175 -28.68 25.15 4.59
CA ASP A 175 -29.70 25.96 5.22
C ASP A 175 -29.60 27.45 4.83
N GLU A 176 -30.62 28.25 5.22
CA GLU A 176 -30.69 29.69 4.94
C GLU A 176 -29.52 30.50 5.54
N CYS A 177 -28.82 29.93 6.53
CA CYS A 177 -27.64 30.52 7.16
C CYS A 177 -26.33 30.08 6.47
N GLY A 178 -26.40 29.29 5.39
CA GLY A 178 -25.25 28.78 4.67
C GLY A 178 -24.58 27.57 5.33
N ARG A 179 -25.24 26.90 6.29
CA ARG A 179 -24.69 25.70 6.94
C ARG A 179 -24.97 24.47 6.09
N ILE A 180 -23.93 23.70 5.80
CA ILE A 180 -24.04 22.48 5.00
C ILE A 180 -24.28 21.28 5.92
N THR A 181 -25.26 20.45 5.56
CA THR A 181 -25.59 19.19 6.25
C THR A 181 -25.39 18.00 5.32
N GLY A 182 -25.30 16.78 5.88
CA GLY A 182 -25.14 15.55 5.09
C GLY A 182 -23.74 15.29 4.55
N MET A 183 -22.75 16.10 4.93
CA MET A 183 -21.32 15.88 4.66
C MET A 183 -20.58 15.69 5.99
N SER A 184 -19.69 14.69 6.05
CA SER A 184 -18.72 14.56 7.15
C SER A 184 -17.50 15.43 6.87
N TRP A 185 -16.96 16.05 7.93
CA TRP A 185 -15.63 16.66 7.95
C TRP A 185 -14.60 15.61 8.38
#